data_AF-R4MAB3-F1
#
_entry.id   AF-R4MAB3-F1
#
_cell.length_a   1.000
_cell.length_b   1.000
_cell.length_c   1.000
_cell.angle_alpha   90.00
_cell.angle_beta   90.00
_cell.angle_gamma   90.00
#
_symmetry.space_group_name_H-M   'P 1'
#
loop_
_entity.id
_entity.type
_entity.pdbx_description
1 polymer ?
#
loop_
_entity_poly.entity_id
_entity_poly.type
_entity_poly.pdbx_seq_one_letter_code
_entity_poly.pdbx_strand_id
1 'polypeptide(L)'
;MPATVPVGILCLEFLVHAWDFAIATGSQVIASEPVSEYVLAVAGKVITPATRNSAGFAAPAAVGSFAPVLDRLIAFTGRQPTAGHVSAT
;
A
#
# COMPACT_ATOMS: atom_id res chain seq x y z
N MET A 1 -19.04 9.59 -10.14
CA MET A 1 -18.15 8.46 -9.80
C MET A 1 -18.96 7.44 -9.02
N PRO A 2 -18.95 6.14 -9.38
CA PRO A 2 -19.57 5.09 -8.58
C PRO A 2 -18.97 5.04 -7.17
N ALA A 3 -19.78 4.72 -6.15
CA ALA A 3 -19.35 4.70 -4.74
C ALA A 3 -18.18 3.74 -4.46
N THR A 4 -18.01 2.71 -5.30
CA THR A 4 -16.89 1.76 -5.23
C THR A 4 -15.52 2.41 -5.41
N VAL A 5 -15.44 3.54 -6.12
CA VAL A 5 -14.18 4.26 -6.34
C VAL A 5 -13.68 4.94 -5.04
N PRO A 6 -14.44 5.85 -4.40
CA PRO A 6 -13.98 6.47 -3.15
C PRO A 6 -13.83 5.46 -2.00
N VAL A 7 -14.63 4.41 -1.95
CA VAL A 7 -14.45 3.32 -0.96
C VAL A 7 -13.11 2.61 -1.17
N GLY A 8 -12.75 2.30 -2.42
CA GLY A 8 -11.44 1.72 -2.72
C GLY A 8 -10.28 2.64 -2.32
N ILE A 9 -10.41 3.95 -2.59
CA ILE A 9 -9.42 4.95 -2.16
C ILE A 9 -9.30 4.95 -0.63
N LEU A 10 -10.41 4.88 0.11
CA LEU A 10 -10.37 4.83 1.57
C LEU A 10 -9.63 3.58 2.08
N CYS A 11 -9.82 2.42 1.44
CA CYS A 11 -9.05 1.22 1.76
C CYS A 11 -7.54 1.41 1.55
N LEU A 12 -7.14 2.10 0.47
CA LEU A 12 -5.75 2.46 0.22
C LEU A 12 -5.19 3.38 1.31
N GLU A 13 -5.90 4.47 1.60
CA GLU A 13 -5.48 5.42 2.63
C GLU A 13 -5.34 4.73 4.00
N PHE A 14 -6.34 3.97 4.43
CA PHE A 14 -6.29 3.32 5.74
C PHE A 14 -5.18 2.28 5.85
N LEU A 15 -4.98 1.42 4.86
CA LEU A 15 -3.96 0.37 4.96
C LEU A 15 -2.54 0.96 4.93
N VAL A 16 -2.29 1.94 4.06
CA VAL A 16 -0.96 2.58 3.96
C VAL A 16 -0.67 3.43 5.21
N HIS A 17 -1.63 4.20 5.71
CA HIS A 17 -1.41 5.01 6.91
C HIS A 17 -1.38 4.19 8.20
N ALA A 18 -2.10 3.06 8.26
CA ALA A 18 -1.93 2.10 9.36
C ALA A 18 -0.50 1.56 9.40
N TRP A 19 0.07 1.25 8.22
CA TRP A 19 1.47 0.82 8.11
C TRP A 19 2.42 1.92 8.57
N ASP A 20 2.24 3.16 8.09
CA ASP A 20 3.05 4.31 8.52
C ASP A 20 3.03 4.48 10.04
N PHE A 21 1.83 4.41 10.64
CA PHE A 21 1.65 4.54 12.08
C PHE A 21 2.30 3.41 12.87
N ALA A 22 2.19 2.17 12.40
CA ALA A 22 2.81 1.02 13.04
C ALA A 22 4.34 1.15 13.04
N ILE A 23 4.94 1.50 11.91
CA ILE A 23 6.39 1.72 11.82
C ILE A 23 6.84 2.85 12.76
N ALA A 24 6.11 3.97 12.77
CA ALA A 24 6.44 5.11 13.63
C ALA A 24 6.35 4.79 15.13
N THR A 25 5.57 3.78 15.51
CA THR A 25 5.36 3.36 16.91
C THR A 25 6.10 2.08 17.28
N GLY A 26 6.91 1.51 16.37
CA GLY A 26 7.61 0.24 16.61
C GLY A 26 6.69 -0.98 16.66
N SER A 27 5.48 -0.87 16.12
CA SER A 27 4.49 -1.94 15.97
C SER A 27 4.49 -2.51 14.55
N GLN A 28 3.67 -3.54 14.31
CA GLN A 28 3.47 -4.12 12.98
C GLN A 28 1.99 -4.09 12.59
N VAL A 29 1.73 -3.87 11.30
CA VAL A 29 0.41 -4.15 10.71
C VAL A 29 0.40 -5.57 10.17
N ILE A 30 -0.57 -6.35 10.62
CA ILE A 30 -0.89 -7.65 10.04
C ILE A 30 -2.15 -7.45 9.20
N ALA A 31 -2.00 -7.54 7.88
CA ALA A 31 -3.10 -7.54 6.94
C ALA A 31 -3.17 -8.90 6.25
N SER A 32 -4.39 -9.34 5.93
CA SER A 32 -4.56 -10.55 5.13
C SER A 32 -4.05 -10.29 3.71
N GLU A 33 -3.54 -11.35 3.09
CA GLU A 33 -3.05 -11.28 1.72
C GLU A 33 -4.15 -10.83 0.72
N PRO A 34 -5.40 -11.34 0.78
CA PRO A 34 -6.46 -10.90 -0.15
C PRO A 34 -6.82 -9.42 -0.03
N VAL A 35 -6.78 -8.85 1.18
CA VAL A 35 -7.02 -7.41 1.38
C VAL A 35 -5.86 -6.60 0.78
N SER A 36 -4.63 -7.03 1.01
CA SER A 36 -3.44 -6.38 0.46
C SER A 36 -3.44 -6.42 -1.08
N GLU A 37 -3.85 -7.52 -1.68
CA GLU A 37 -3.99 -7.68 -3.13
C GLU A 37 -5.07 -6.75 -3.70
N TYR A 38 -6.24 -6.70 -3.05
CA TYR A 38 -7.31 -5.80 -3.44
C TYR A 38 -6.83 -4.34 -3.42
N VAL A 39 -6.17 -3.93 -2.33
CA VAL A 39 -5.68 -2.55 -2.20
C VAL A 39 -4.57 -2.24 -3.19
N LEU A 40 -3.66 -3.18 -3.46
CA LEU A 40 -2.65 -3.04 -4.52
C LEU A 40 -3.29 -2.85 -5.91
N ALA A 41 -4.34 -3.62 -6.22
CA ALA A 41 -5.08 -3.46 -7.47
C ALA A 41 -5.82 -2.11 -7.56
N VAL A 42 -6.31 -1.58 -6.43
CA VAL A 42 -6.88 -0.22 -6.38
C VAL A 42 -5.77 0.82 -6.58
N ALA A 43 -4.64 0.70 -5.90
CA ALA A 43 -3.50 1.61 -6.02
C ALA A 43 -3.03 1.73 -7.49
N GLY A 44 -2.94 0.61 -8.20
CA GLY A 44 -2.57 0.60 -9.62
C GLY A 44 -3.54 1.35 -10.54
N LYS A 45 -4.81 1.50 -10.14
CA LYS A 45 -5.82 2.26 -10.89
C LYS A 45 -5.83 3.75 -10.53
N VAL A 46 -5.55 4.08 -9.27
CA VAL A 46 -5.66 5.45 -8.73
C VAL A 46 -4.36 6.24 -8.89
N ILE A 47 -3.21 5.60 -8.64
CA ILE A 47 -1.89 6.25 -8.67
C ILE A 47 -1.30 6.17 -10.09
N THR A 48 -1.91 6.93 -11.00
CA THR A 48 -1.38 7.13 -12.35
C THR A 48 -0.10 8.00 -12.34
N PRO A 49 0.70 8.05 -13.42
CA PRO A 49 1.84 8.97 -13.49
C PRO A 49 1.47 10.43 -13.23
N ALA A 50 0.30 10.88 -13.70
CA ALA A 50 -0.19 12.23 -13.45
C ALA A 50 -0.56 12.43 -11.97
N THR A 51 -1.31 11.49 -11.38
CA THR A 51 -1.73 11.56 -9.97
C THR A 51 -0.54 11.44 -9.01
N ARG A 52 0.48 10.66 -9.36
CA ARG A 52 1.69 10.49 -8.54
C ARG A 52 2.38 11.82 -8.27
N ASN A 53 2.55 12.62 -9.33
CA ASN A 53 3.20 13.94 -9.24
C ASN A 53 2.36 14.98 -8.47
N SER A 54 1.03 14.90 -8.55
CA SER A 54 0.14 15.86 -7.87
C SER A 54 -0.21 15.48 -6.43
N ALA A 55 -0.28 14.18 -6.13
CA ALA A 55 -0.67 13.65 -4.80
C ALA A 55 0.53 13.33 -3.88
N GLY A 56 1.76 13.59 -4.32
CA GLY A 56 2.96 13.47 -3.47
C GLY A 56 3.48 12.04 -3.28
N PHE A 57 3.14 11.11 -4.16
CA PHE A 57 3.72 9.76 -4.14
C PHE A 57 5.12 9.79 -4.77
N ALA A 58 6.14 9.24 -4.08
CA ALA A 58 7.51 9.13 -4.61
C ALA A 58 7.61 8.02 -5.68
N ALA A 59 8.76 7.86 -6.34
CA ALA A 59 8.96 6.72 -7.26
C ALA A 59 8.85 5.37 -6.52
N PRO A 60 8.28 4.31 -7.13
CA PRO A 60 8.21 3.00 -6.48
C PRO A 60 9.57 2.49 -5.99
N ALA A 61 9.61 1.94 -4.79
CA ALA A 61 10.81 1.31 -4.25
C ALA A 61 11.03 -0.08 -4.87
N ALA A 62 12.29 -0.51 -4.96
CA ALA A 62 12.62 -1.86 -5.40
C ALA A 62 12.31 -2.87 -4.29
N VAL A 63 11.54 -3.91 -4.61
CA VAL A 63 11.26 -5.05 -3.75
C VAL A 63 11.35 -6.34 -4.55
N GLY A 64 11.70 -7.44 -3.88
CA GLY A 64 11.75 -8.76 -4.52
C GLY A 64 10.39 -9.19 -5.04
N SER A 65 10.38 -9.98 -6.12
CA SER A 65 9.13 -10.52 -6.72
C SER A 65 8.33 -11.41 -5.76
N PHE A 66 9.01 -11.99 -4.77
CA PHE A 66 8.42 -12.84 -3.74
C PHE A 66 8.17 -12.08 -2.42
N ALA A 67 8.31 -10.76 -2.41
CA ALA A 67 7.98 -9.97 -1.23
C ALA A 67 6.49 -10.11 -0.89
N PRO A 68 6.14 -10.08 0.42
CA PRO A 68 4.76 -10.02 0.88
C PRO A 68 3.96 -8.95 0.14
N VAL A 69 2.67 -9.20 -0.11
CA VAL A 69 1.85 -8.29 -0.92
C VAL A 69 1.76 -6.90 -0.30
N LEU A 70 1.69 -6.82 1.04
CA LEU A 70 1.72 -5.55 1.76
C LEU A 70 3.01 -4.77 1.45
N ASP A 71 4.17 -5.43 1.49
CA ASP A 71 5.45 -4.77 1.17
C ASP A 71 5.47 -4.28 -0.29
N ARG A 72 4.91 -5.03 -1.23
CA ARG A 72 4.77 -4.59 -2.64
C ARG A 72 3.84 -3.38 -2.77
N LEU A 73 2.74 -3.35 -2.02
CA LEU A 73 1.84 -2.19 -1.96
C LEU A 73 2.56 -0.96 -1.40
N ILE A 74 3.24 -1.09 -0.26
CA ILE A 74 3.99 0.01 0.36
C ILE A 74 5.07 0.53 -0.59
N ALA A 75 5.85 -0.37 -1.19
CA ALA A 75 6.85 -0.04 -2.20
C ALA A 75 6.25 0.70 -3.41
N PHE A 76 5.07 0.30 -3.88
CA PHE A 76 4.38 0.97 -4.98
C PHE A 76 4.02 2.43 -4.66
N THR A 77 3.74 2.76 -3.39
CA THR A 77 3.51 4.16 -2.96
C THR A 77 4.78 5.01 -2.89
N GLY A 78 5.96 4.39 -3.07
CA GLY A 78 7.27 5.03 -2.96
C GLY A 78 7.86 5.05 -1.55
N ARG A 79 7.22 4.37 -0.60
CA ARG A 79 7.76 4.10 0.74
C ARG A 79 8.73 2.92 0.70
N GLN A 80 9.60 2.84 1.70
CA GLN A 80 10.55 1.74 1.87
C GLN A 80 10.00 0.74 2.89
N PRO A 81 9.51 -0.44 2.47
CA PRO A 81 9.07 -1.45 3.42
C PRO A 81 10.27 -1.97 4.22
N THR A 82 10.15 -1.98 5.54
CA THR A 82 11.12 -2.65 6.42
C THR A 82 10.92 -4.15 6.34
N ALA A 83 12.00 -4.92 6.14
CA ALA A 83 11.93 -6.38 6.12
C ALA A 83 11.36 -6.89 7.45
N GLY A 84 10.12 -7.41 7.45
CA GLY A 84 9.49 -7.92 8.68
C GLY A 84 7.98 -8.09 8.68
N HIS A 85 7.24 -7.73 7.62
CA HIS A 85 5.79 -7.95 7.61
C HIS A 85 5.45 -9.38 7.17
N VAL A 86 4.83 -10.13 8.07
CA VAL A 86 4.25 -11.44 7.76
C VAL A 86 2.79 -11.21 7.37
N SER A 87 2.42 -11.55 6.13
CA SER A 87 1.01 -11.61 5.73
C SER A 87 0.28 -12.68 6.54
N ALA A 88 -0.94 -12.38 7.00
CA ALA A 88 -1.81 -13.43 7.54
C ALA A 88 -2.37 -14.28 6.39
N THR A 89 -2.20 -15.61 6.50
CA THR A 89 -2.73 -16.64 5.59
C THR A 89 -4.25 -16.74 5.67
#